data_AF-A0A6V7UNB9-F1
#
_entry.id   AF-A0A6V7UNB9-F1
#
_cell.length_a   1.000
_cell.length_b   1.000
_cell.length_c   1.000
_cell.angle_alpha   90.00
_cell.angle_beta   90.00
_cell.angle_gamma   90.00
#
_symmetry.space_group_name_H-M   'P 1'
#
loop_
_entity.id
_entity.type
_entity.pdbx_description
1 polymer ?
#
loop_
_entity_poly.entity_id
_entity_poly.type
_entity_poly.pdbx_seq_one_letter_code
_entity_poly.pdbx_strand_id
1 'polypeptide(L)'
;MLDQIRAYQVEIRGGPQQIWRPISGYVAAVRPGQKQFRVEIDSALLAGQAEIRLKALGSDGKPVVESLPLGTGKPCEPITQSPKDVILTNERSSYLIIRWTFPNLKTLKKLSVAISIFWLEEY
;
A
#
# COMPACT_ATOMS: atom_id res chain seq x y z
N MET A 1 -30.42 -15.74 -8.95
CA MET A 1 -30.36 -14.35 -9.45
C MET A 1 -28.94 -13.90 -9.15
N LEU A 2 -28.11 -13.63 -10.17
CA LEU A 2 -26.78 -13.08 -9.91
C LEU A 2 -26.99 -11.67 -9.35
N ASP A 3 -26.49 -11.41 -8.15
CA ASP A 3 -26.58 -10.07 -7.57
C ASP A 3 -25.90 -9.07 -8.50
N GLN A 4 -26.69 -8.15 -9.04
CA GLN A 4 -26.18 -7.10 -9.90
C GLN A 4 -25.23 -6.22 -9.10
N ILE A 5 -23.98 -6.12 -9.56
CA ILE A 5 -23.00 -5.23 -8.94
C ILE A 5 -23.41 -3.78 -9.21
N ARG A 6 -23.63 -3.00 -8.15
CA ARG A 6 -23.96 -1.57 -8.22
C ARG A 6 -22.74 -0.68 -8.07
N ALA A 7 -21.74 -1.13 -7.32
CA ALA A 7 -20.57 -0.32 -6.99
C ALA A 7 -19.38 -1.16 -6.53
N TYR A 8 -18.21 -0.53 -6.51
CA TYR A 8 -17.00 -1.04 -5.92
C TYR A 8 -16.55 -0.15 -4.76
N GLN A 9 -15.89 -0.74 -3.77
CA GLN A 9 -15.27 -0.03 -2.65
C GLN A 9 -13.85 -0.55 -2.46
N VAL A 10 -12.92 0.38 -2.23
CA VAL A 10 -11.54 0.05 -1.89
C VAL A 10 -11.37 0.16 -0.39
N GLU A 11 -10.81 -0.87 0.23
CA GLU A 11 -10.49 -0.91 1.65
C GLU A 11 -9.00 -1.10 1.86
N ILE A 12 -8.49 -0.58 2.98
CA ILE A 12 -7.13 -0.79 3.46
C ILE A 12 -7.16 -1.38 4.86
N ARG A 13 -6.12 -2.15 5.20
CA ARG A 13 -5.71 -2.42 6.58
C ARG A 13 -4.20 -2.24 6.68
N GLY A 14 -3.69 -1.70 7.80
CA GLY A 14 -2.26 -1.44 7.93
C GLY A 14 -1.90 -0.83 9.28
N GLY A 15 -0.63 -0.91 9.66
CA GLY A 15 -0.15 -0.42 10.96
C GLY A 15 -0.72 -1.22 12.15
N PRO A 16 -0.84 -0.62 13.36
CA PRO A 16 -1.28 -1.33 14.57
C PRO A 16 -2.77 -1.73 14.54
N GLN A 17 -3.55 -1.21 13.59
CA GLN A 17 -4.98 -1.47 13.49
C GLN A 17 -5.22 -2.48 12.37
N GLN A 18 -5.43 -3.75 12.72
CA GLN A 18 -5.66 -4.85 11.78
C GLN A 18 -7.09 -4.91 11.21
N ILE A 19 -7.80 -3.77 11.18
CA ILE A 19 -9.21 -3.70 10.78
C ILE A 19 -9.31 -3.07 9.39
N TRP A 20 -10.12 -3.68 8.52
CA TRP A 20 -10.42 -3.14 7.21
C TRP A 20 -11.24 -1.85 7.31
N ARG A 21 -10.81 -0.82 6.57
CA ARG A 21 -11.51 0.46 6.49
C ARG A 21 -11.58 0.96 5.06
N PRO A 22 -12.69 1.60 4.65
CA PRO A 22 -12.78 2.20 3.33
C PRO A 22 -11.79 3.38 3.22
N ILE A 23 -11.11 3.47 2.09
CA ILE A 23 -10.17 4.57 1.78
C ILE A 23 -10.65 5.49 0.65
N SER A 24 -11.69 5.08 -0.06
CA SER A 24 -12.31 5.86 -1.12
C SER A 24 -13.83 5.81 -0.98
N GLY A 25 -14.50 6.78 -1.63
CA GLY A 25 -15.92 6.65 -1.91
C GLY A 25 -16.22 5.46 -2.82
N TYR A 26 -17.51 5.18 -2.99
CA TYR A 26 -17.97 4.12 -3.89
C TYR A 26 -17.71 4.49 -5.35
N VAL A 27 -17.24 3.52 -6.13
CA VAL A 27 -17.12 3.62 -7.58
C VAL A 27 -18.34 2.95 -8.19
N ALA A 28 -19.26 3.72 -8.78
CA ALA A 28 -20.46 3.15 -9.39
C ALA A 28 -20.08 2.21 -10.55
N ALA A 29 -20.70 1.03 -10.60
CA ALA A 29 -20.52 0.04 -11.68
C ALA A 29 -21.32 0.40 -12.94
N VAL A 30 -22.03 1.54 -12.92
CA VAL A 30 -23.05 1.89 -13.91
C VAL A 30 -22.46 2.78 -15.00
N ARG A 31 -21.75 2.18 -15.96
CA ARG A 31 -21.51 2.78 -17.28
C ARG A 31 -21.51 1.70 -18.37
N PRO A 32 -22.43 1.78 -19.37
CA PRO A 32 -22.43 0.84 -20.50
C PRO A 32 -21.06 0.79 -21.18
N GLY A 33 -20.50 -0.40 -21.32
CA GLY A 33 -19.19 -0.63 -21.98
C GLY A 33 -17.95 -0.33 -21.12
N GLN A 34 -18.09 0.17 -19.89
CA GLN A 34 -16.94 0.37 -19.00
C GLN A 34 -16.49 -0.96 -18.40
N LYS A 35 -15.34 -1.46 -18.87
CA LYS A 35 -14.72 -2.70 -18.36
C LYS A 35 -13.60 -2.45 -17.34
N GLN A 36 -13.16 -1.21 -17.17
CA GLN A 36 -12.04 -0.84 -16.31
C GLN A 36 -12.43 0.28 -15.35
N PHE A 37 -12.03 0.13 -14.09
CA PHE A 37 -12.24 1.11 -13.03
C PHE A 37 -10.89 1.44 -12.40
N ARG A 38 -10.72 2.71 -12.03
CA ARG A 38 -9.50 3.22 -11.43
C ARG A 38 -9.83 4.04 -10.20
N VAL A 39 -9.06 3.81 -9.13
CA VAL A 39 -9.05 4.63 -7.93
C VAL A 39 -7.61 5.04 -7.68
N GLU A 40 -7.40 6.33 -7.46
CA GLU A 40 -6.10 6.85 -7.03
C GLU A 40 -6.08 6.87 -5.50
N ILE A 41 -4.98 6.36 -4.93
CA ILE A 41 -4.80 6.24 -3.48
C ILE A 41 -3.61 7.10 -3.09
N ASP A 42 -3.77 7.90 -2.05
CA ASP A 42 -2.69 8.71 -1.49
C ASP A 42 -1.57 7.79 -0.97
N SER A 43 -0.34 8.06 -1.40
CA SER A 43 0.84 7.29 -0.98
C SER A 43 1.12 7.39 0.51
N ALA A 44 0.64 8.45 1.18
CA ALA A 44 0.71 8.58 2.63
C ALA A 44 -0.08 7.47 3.36
N LEU A 45 -1.20 7.00 2.79
CA LEU A 45 -1.98 5.88 3.33
C LEU A 45 -1.27 4.53 3.15
N LEU A 46 -0.30 4.47 2.24
CA LEU A 46 0.50 3.29 1.93
C LEU A 46 1.86 3.30 2.62
N ALA A 47 2.11 4.30 3.48
CA ALA A 47 3.35 4.41 4.23
C ALA A 47 3.41 3.30 5.30
N GLY A 48 4.23 2.28 5.04
CA GLY A 48 4.39 1.11 5.91
C GLY A 48 3.97 -0.19 5.22
N GLN A 49 3.87 -1.28 6.00
CA GLN A 49 3.20 -2.50 5.53
C GLN A 49 1.69 -2.31 5.70
N ALA A 50 1.00 -2.19 4.58
CA ALA A 50 -0.46 -2.14 4.49
C ALA A 50 -0.93 -3.19 3.49
N GLU A 51 -2.22 -3.47 3.49
CA GLU A 51 -2.88 -4.33 2.51
C GLU A 51 -4.13 -3.63 2.01
N ILE A 52 -4.38 -3.74 0.71
CA ILE A 52 -5.55 -3.19 0.05
C ILE A 52 -6.40 -4.33 -0.48
N ARG A 53 -7.72 -4.17 -0.47
CA ARG A 53 -8.62 -5.06 -1.21
C ARG A 53 -9.75 -4.26 -1.87
N LEU A 54 -10.37 -4.88 -2.86
CA LEU A 54 -11.61 -4.39 -3.46
C LEU A 54 -12.80 -5.24 -3.02
N LYS A 55 -13.93 -4.57 -2.83
CA LYS A 55 -15.25 -5.19 -2.65
C LYS A 55 -16.14 -4.78 -3.80
N ALA A 56 -16.81 -5.74 -4.42
CA ALA A 56 -17.95 -5.46 -5.28
C ALA A 56 -19.23 -5.56 -4.44
N LEU A 57 -20.08 -4.56 -4.56
CA LEU A 57 -21.30 -4.43 -3.77
C LEU A 57 -22.52 -4.72 -4.63
N GLY A 58 -23.42 -5.55 -4.12
CA GLY A 58 -24.70 -5.87 -4.72
C GLY A 58 -25.72 -4.75 -4.52
N SER A 59 -26.90 -4.90 -5.11
CA SER A 59 -28.00 -3.92 -5.05
C SER A 59 -28.33 -3.47 -3.61
N ASP A 60 -28.29 -4.39 -2.65
CA ASP A 60 -28.57 -4.17 -1.23
C ASP A 60 -27.41 -3.47 -0.47
N GLY A 61 -26.29 -3.21 -1.14
CA GLY A 61 -25.10 -2.58 -0.56
C GLY A 61 -24.19 -3.56 0.18
N LYS A 62 -24.50 -4.86 0.20
CA LYS A 62 -23.64 -5.87 0.81
C LYS A 62 -22.54 -6.33 -0.16
N PRO A 63 -21.39 -6.78 0.37
CA PRO A 63 -20.35 -7.37 -0.46
C PRO A 63 -20.84 -8.67 -1.11
N VAL A 64 -20.75 -8.71 -2.44
CA VAL A 64 -21.02 -9.91 -3.26
C VAL A 64 -19.72 -10.69 -3.49
N VAL A 65 -18.62 -9.97 -3.72
CA VAL A 65 -17.28 -10.56 -3.86
C VAL A 65 -16.21 -9.62 -3.31
N GLU A 66 -15.16 -10.21 -2.75
CA GLU A 66 -13.96 -9.52 -2.27
C GLU A 66 -12.73 -10.02 -3.04
N SER A 67 -11.80 -9.12 -3.36
CA SER A 67 -10.52 -9.53 -3.93
C SER A 67 -9.59 -10.12 -2.87
N LEU A 68 -8.57 -10.85 -3.32
CA LEU A 68 -7.42 -11.14 -2.46
C LEU A 68 -6.75 -9.82 -2.00
N PRO A 69 -6.26 -9.76 -0.76
CA PRO A 69 -5.48 -8.62 -0.29
C PRO A 69 -4.20 -8.44 -1.11
N LEU A 70 -3.94 -7.20 -1.52
CA LEU A 70 -2.71 -6.76 -2.14
C LEU A 70 -1.85 -6.04 -1.11
N GLY A 71 -0.71 -6.62 -0.77
CA GLY A 71 0.27 -5.98 0.11
C GLY A 71 0.86 -4.72 -0.54
N THR A 72 0.86 -3.63 0.21
CA THR A 72 1.54 -2.38 -0.11
C THR A 72 2.65 -2.12 0.87
N GLY A 73 3.73 -1.57 0.35
CA GLY A 73 4.96 -1.32 1.08
C GLY A 73 6.13 -1.87 0.28
N LYS A 74 7.22 -1.09 0.23
CA LYS A 74 8.50 -1.72 -0.07
C LYS A 74 8.81 -2.59 1.14
N PRO A 75 9.19 -3.88 0.98
CA PRO A 75 9.92 -4.53 2.06
C PRO A 75 11.04 -3.55 2.44
N CYS A 76 11.22 -3.28 3.74
CA CYS A 76 12.38 -2.52 4.16
C CYS A 76 13.58 -3.24 3.57
N GLU A 77 14.27 -2.62 2.60
CA GLU A 77 15.52 -3.19 2.13
C GLU A 77 16.44 -3.20 3.34
N PRO A 78 16.96 -4.37 3.74
CA PRO A 78 17.89 -4.42 4.86
C PRO A 78 19.03 -3.44 4.55
N ILE A 79 19.41 -2.64 5.55
CA ILE A 79 20.61 -1.81 5.43
C ILE A 79 21.79 -2.79 5.31
N THR A 80 22.25 -3.03 4.08
CA THR A 80 23.35 -3.95 3.78
C THR A 80 24.72 -3.29 3.93
N GLN A 81 24.75 -1.98 4.21
CA GLN A 81 25.98 -1.21 4.33
C GLN A 81 26.21 -0.79 5.78
N SER A 82 27.40 -1.10 6.30
CA SER A 82 27.84 -0.58 7.58
C SER A 82 27.92 0.96 7.56
N PRO A 83 27.65 1.64 8.69
CA PRO A 83 27.91 3.07 8.84
C PRO A 83 29.34 3.43 8.45
N LYS A 84 29.52 4.61 7.87
CA LYS A 84 30.85 5.13 7.49
C LYS A 84 31.36 6.13 8.53
N ASP A 85 32.67 6.38 8.48
CA ASP A 85 33.33 7.44 9.26
C ASP A 85 33.04 7.34 10.77
N VAL A 86 33.16 6.12 11.32
CA VAL A 86 32.98 5.90 12.76
C VAL A 86 34.16 6.55 13.49
N ILE A 87 33.89 7.62 14.23
CA ILE A 87 34.87 8.34 15.03
C ILE A 87 34.54 8.14 16.50
N LEU A 88 35.53 7.67 17.25
CA LEU A 88 35.50 7.59 18.70
C LEU A 88 36.34 8.74 19.26
N THR A 89 35.73 9.60 20.06
CA THR A 89 36.43 10.72 20.69
C THR A 89 36.29 10.59 22.20
N ASN A 90 37.40 10.70 22.92
CA ASN A 90 37.40 10.73 24.37
C ASN A 90 37.36 12.20 24.82
N GLU A 91 36.17 12.71 25.11
CA GLU A 91 36.01 14.07 25.61
C GLU A 91 35.96 14.03 27.14
N ARG A 92 37.16 14.09 27.73
CA ARG A 92 37.43 14.06 29.18
C ARG A 92 37.14 12.70 29.84
N SER A 93 37.78 12.49 30.99
CA SER A 93 37.91 11.21 31.72
C SER A 93 36.60 10.50 32.14
N SER A 94 35.43 10.98 31.70
CA SER A 94 34.12 10.54 32.17
C SER A 94 33.17 10.08 31.06
N TYR A 95 33.43 10.35 29.77
CA TYR A 95 32.58 9.80 28.71
C TYR A 95 33.27 9.70 27.35
N LEU A 96 32.77 8.76 26.54
CA LEU A 96 33.17 8.54 25.16
C LEU A 96 32.06 9.04 24.23
N ILE A 97 32.45 9.79 23.19
CA ILE A 97 31.54 10.17 22.10
C ILE A 97 31.82 9.28 20.89
N ILE A 98 30.77 8.63 20.38
CA ILE A 98 30.79 7.88 19.12
C ILE A 98 29.97 8.66 18.09
N ARG A 99 30.54 8.95 16.92
CA ARG A 99 29.87 9.60 15.80
C ARG A 99 30.01 8.73 14.55
N TRP A 100 28.99 8.72 13.68
CA TRP A 100 29.02 7.99 12.41
C TRP A 100 28.20 8.70 11.33
N THR A 101 28.51 8.43 10.07
CA THR A 101 27.75 8.87 8.91
C THR A 101 26.73 7.81 8.50
N PHE A 102 25.47 8.21 8.33
CA PHE A 102 24.41 7.31 7.86
C PHE A 102 24.64 6.88 6.39
N PRO A 103 24.46 5.60 6.03
CA PRO A 103 24.67 5.12 4.65
C PRO A 103 23.64 5.74 3.68
N ASN A 104 24.12 6.18 2.51
CA ASN A 104 23.35 6.96 1.55
C ASN A 104 22.25 6.12 0.85
N LEU A 105 20.98 6.55 0.94
CA LEU A 105 19.78 5.85 0.43
C LEU A 105 19.49 6.06 -1.08
N LYS A 106 20.32 6.81 -1.83
CA LYS A 106 20.04 7.22 -3.22
C LYS A 106 19.94 6.08 -4.26
N THR A 107 20.18 4.82 -3.90
CA THR A 107 20.08 3.67 -4.82
C THR A 107 18.68 3.04 -4.90
N LEU A 108 17.70 3.48 -4.10
CA LEU A 108 16.33 2.96 -4.14
C LEU A 108 15.55 3.57 -5.32
N LYS A 109 15.79 3.07 -6.53
CA LYS A 109 15.09 3.51 -7.75
C LYS A 109 13.56 3.45 -7.62
N LYS A 110 12.98 4.45 -8.28
CA LYS A 110 11.57 4.77 -8.53
C LYS A 110 10.78 3.54 -8.96
N LEU A 111 9.74 3.17 -8.21
CA LEU A 111 8.75 2.17 -8.60
C LEU A 111 7.37 2.80 -8.44
N SER A 112 6.77 3.17 -9.56
CA SER A 112 5.37 3.58 -9.67
C SER A 112 4.53 2.33 -9.89
N VAL A 113 3.68 1.98 -8.92
CA VAL A 113 2.73 0.88 -9.06
C VAL A 113 1.46 1.43 -9.73
N ALA A 114 1.15 0.94 -10.92
CA ALA A 114 -0.14 1.13 -11.57
C ALA A 114 -0.95 -0.16 -11.39
N ILE A 115 -2.11 -0.07 -10.73
CA ILE A 115 -3.04 -1.18 -10.61
C ILE A 115 -4.07 -1.03 -11.74
N SER A 116 -4.02 -1.96 -12.69
CA SER A 116 -4.99 -2.06 -13.79
C SER A 116 -5.82 -3.33 -13.58
N ILE A 117 -7.14 -3.19 -13.53
CA ILE A 117 -8.08 -4.29 -13.37
C ILE A 117 -8.64 -4.65 -14.74
N PHE A 118 -8.55 -5.92 -15.13
CA PHE A 118 -9.10 -6.46 -16.37
C PHE A 118 -10.13 -7.54 -16.04
N TRP A 119 -11.25 -7.53 -16.75
CA TRP A 119 -12.21 -8.63 -16.77
C TRP A 119 -12.07 -9.40 -18.07
N LEU A 120 -11.81 -10.71 -17.95
CA LEU A 120 -11.90 -11.68 -19.04
C LEU A 120 -13.27 -12.36 -18.91
N GLU A 121 -14.09 -12.26 -19.96
CA GLU A 121 -15.27 -13.09 -20.13
C GLU A 121 -14.86 -14.26 -21.04
N GLU A 122 -14.98 -15.49 -20.53
CA GLU A 122 -15.02 -16.68 -21.38
C GLU A 122 -16.43 -16.80 -21.98
N TYR A 123 -16.48 -17.07 -23.28
CA TYR A 123 -17.68 -17.14 -24.13
C TYR A 123 -18.56 -18.35 -23.83
#